data_AF-A0A9W3CSB7-F1
#
_entry.id   AF-A0A9W3CSB7-F1
#
_cell.length_a   1.000
_cell.length_b   1.000
_cell.length_c   1.000
_cell.angle_alpha   90.00
_cell.angle_beta   90.00
_cell.angle_gamma   90.00
#
_symmetry.space_group_name_H-M   'P 1'
#
loop_
_entity.id
_entity.type
_entity.pdbx_description
1 polymer ?
#
loop_
_entity_poly.entity_id
_entity_poly.type
_entity_poly.pdbx_seq_one_letter_code
_entity_poly.pdbx_strand_id
1 'polypeptide(L)'
;MGLEEGPMFFFAVGLAYYLVLFVTLYQRLPTNETLPKELHPVFFLFVAAPAIASMAWTQLYGSFDIGSRLYFFISLFLYFSLVVRINFFRGFK
;
A
#
# COMPACT_ATOMS: atom_id res chain seq x y z
N MET A 1 10.98 -23.46 -17.87
CA MET A 1 10.64 -22.04 -18.10
C MET A 1 9.12 -21.88 -18.06
N GLY A 2 8.45 -22.04 -16.90
CA GLY A 2 6.98 -22.01 -16.95
C GLY A 2 6.22 -22.00 -15.62
N LEU A 3 6.85 -22.35 -14.49
CA LEU A 3 6.19 -22.27 -13.18
C LEU A 3 6.41 -20.93 -12.47
N GLU A 4 7.45 -20.17 -12.84
CA GLU A 4 7.80 -18.88 -12.21
C GLU A 4 7.10 -17.68 -12.87
N GLU A 5 6.73 -17.79 -14.16
CA GLU A 5 6.11 -16.70 -14.90
C GLU A 5 4.62 -16.51 -14.54
N GLY A 6 3.93 -17.59 -14.18
CA GLY A 6 2.54 -17.55 -13.73
C GLY A 6 2.33 -16.63 -12.53
N PRO A 7 2.99 -16.85 -11.38
CA PRO A 7 2.81 -16.00 -10.22
C PRO A 7 3.35 -14.57 -10.44
N MET A 8 4.32 -14.37 -11.33
CA MET A 8 4.73 -13.03 -11.76
C MET A 8 3.62 -12.26 -12.52
N PHE A 9 2.88 -12.94 -13.39
CA PHE A 9 1.73 -12.36 -14.08
C PHE A 9 0.62 -11.94 -13.11
N PHE A 10 0.24 -12.82 -12.17
CA PHE A 10 -0.76 -12.50 -11.16
C PHE A 10 -0.32 -11.34 -10.24
N PHE A 11 0.97 -11.28 -9.90
CA PHE A 11 1.56 -10.19 -9.14
C PHE A 11 1.42 -8.85 -9.88
N ALA A 12 1.78 -8.79 -11.15
CA ALA A 12 1.70 -7.58 -11.96
C ALA A 12 0.25 -7.08 -12.13
N VAL A 13 -0.70 -7.98 -12.37
CA VAL A 13 -2.13 -7.65 -12.48
C VAL A 13 -2.67 -7.12 -11.14
N GLY A 14 -2.32 -7.75 -10.03
CA GLY A 14 -2.70 -7.28 -8.69
C GLY A 14 -2.15 -5.89 -8.38
N LEU A 15 -0.91 -5.62 -8.77
CA LEU A 15 -0.27 -4.31 -8.57
C LEU A 15 -0.93 -3.22 -9.43
N ALA A 16 -1.24 -3.51 -10.69
CA ALA A 16 -1.96 -2.59 -11.57
C ALA A 16 -3.35 -2.24 -11.01
N TYR A 17 -4.10 -3.24 -10.55
CA TYR A 17 -5.41 -3.03 -9.93
C TYR A 17 -5.31 -2.20 -8.64
N TYR A 18 -4.28 -2.47 -7.82
CA TYR A 18 -4.03 -1.71 -6.60
C TYR A 18 -3.75 -0.22 -6.88
N LEU A 19 -3.00 0.10 -7.94
CA LEU A 19 -2.72 1.50 -8.32
C LEU A 19 -4.01 2.24 -8.69
N VAL A 20 -4.92 1.59 -9.41
CA VAL A 20 -6.24 2.16 -9.74
C VAL A 20 -7.09 2.35 -8.48
N LEU A 21 -7.11 1.37 -7.57
CA LEU A 21 -7.78 1.52 -6.27
C LEU A 21 -7.18 2.66 -5.46
N PHE A 22 -5.85 2.81 -5.48
CA PHE A 22 -5.16 3.88 -4.79
C PHE A 22 -5.63 5.25 -5.28
N VAL A 23 -5.63 5.47 -6.59
CA VAL A 23 -6.04 6.72 -7.22
C VAL A 23 -7.53 7.00 -6.96
N THR A 24 -8.39 5.99 -7.12
CA THR A 24 -9.84 6.16 -6.95
C THR A 24 -10.24 6.42 -5.50
N LEU A 25 -9.58 5.78 -4.52
CA LEU A 25 -9.77 6.08 -3.10
C LEU A 25 -9.28 7.50 -2.76
N TYR A 26 -8.14 7.93 -3.32
CA TYR A 26 -7.63 9.29 -3.12
C TYR A 26 -8.59 10.35 -3.69
N GLN A 27 -9.18 10.07 -4.85
CA GLN A 27 -10.14 10.95 -5.52
C GLN A 27 -11.54 10.93 -4.88
N ARG A 28 -11.95 9.80 -4.27
CA ARG A 28 -13.24 9.66 -3.59
C ARG A 28 -13.25 10.14 -2.14
N LEU A 29 -12.12 10.62 -1.59
CA LEU A 29 -12.15 11.30 -0.29
C LEU A 29 -13.07 12.54 -0.44
N PRO A 30 -14.29 12.55 0.13
CA PRO A 30 -15.19 13.68 0.00
C PRO A 30 -14.54 14.86 0.72
N THR A 31 -14.31 15.96 0.01
CA THR A 31 -13.68 17.16 0.56
C THR A 31 -14.54 17.88 1.63
N ASN A 32 -15.76 17.41 1.95
CA ASN A 32 -16.74 18.26 2.64
C ASN A 32 -17.67 17.62 3.69
N GLU A 33 -17.40 16.43 4.21
CA GLU A 33 -18.14 15.87 5.36
C GLU A 33 -17.13 15.45 6.42
N THR A 34 -17.35 15.84 7.67
CA THR A 34 -16.49 15.51 8.82
C THR A 34 -16.26 14.00 8.85
N LEU A 35 -15.05 13.58 8.44
CA LEU A 35 -14.65 12.18 8.28
C LEU A 35 -15.09 11.37 9.51
N PRO A 36 -16.03 10.42 9.36
CA PRO A 36 -16.36 9.49 10.43
C PRO A 36 -15.12 8.68 10.80
N LYS A 37 -15.00 8.28 12.07
CA LYS A 37 -13.91 7.43 12.63
C LYS A 37 -13.71 6.09 11.90
N GLU A 38 -14.51 5.77 10.90
CA GLU A 38 -14.46 4.58 10.07
C GLU A 38 -13.45 4.63 8.92
N LEU A 39 -12.69 5.73 8.73
CA LEU A 39 -11.63 5.80 7.70
C LEU A 39 -10.31 5.13 8.11
N HIS A 40 -10.19 4.65 9.35
CA HIS A 40 -9.02 3.90 9.84
C HIS A 40 -8.62 2.67 8.98
N PRO A 41 -9.55 1.83 8.48
CA PRO A 41 -9.22 0.64 7.70
C PRO A 41 -8.65 0.96 6.32
N VAL A 42 -9.13 2.02 5.67
CA VAL A 42 -8.70 2.40 4.31
C VAL A 42 -7.26 2.91 4.33
N PHE A 43 -6.89 3.65 5.37
CA PHE A 43 -5.51 4.08 5.54
C PHE A 43 -4.53 2.93 5.80
N PHE A 44 -4.99 1.89 6.49
CA PHE A 44 -4.19 0.68 6.69
C PHE A 44 -3.98 -0.09 5.37
N LEU A 45 -4.98 -0.11 4.48
CA LEU A 45 -4.87 -0.71 3.15
C LEU A 45 -3.76 -0.06 2.30
N PHE A 46 -3.47 1.24 2.51
CA PHE A 46 -2.38 1.94 1.83
C PHE A 46 -0.99 1.44 2.21
N VAL A 47 -0.81 0.94 3.43
CA VAL A 47 0.45 0.37 3.91
C VAL A 47 0.50 -1.13 3.69
N ALA A 48 -0.63 -1.82 3.90
CA ALA A 48 -0.70 -3.27 3.78
C ALA A 48 -0.33 -3.76 2.38
N ALA A 49 -0.78 -3.07 1.33
CA ALA A 49 -0.53 -3.51 -0.04
C ALA A 49 0.94 -3.43 -0.49
N PRO A 50 1.71 -2.34 -0.28
CA PRO A 50 3.14 -2.33 -0.59
C PRO A 50 3.93 -3.30 0.30
N ALA A 51 3.51 -3.55 1.55
CA ALA A 51 4.10 -4.59 2.39
C ALA A 51 3.86 -6.00 1.83
N ILE A 52 2.63 -6.32 1.43
CA ILE A 52 2.29 -7.60 0.79
C ILE A 52 3.01 -7.75 -0.56
N ALA A 53 3.15 -6.65 -1.32
CA ALA A 53 3.91 -6.65 -2.56
C ALA A 53 5.39 -6.99 -2.33
N SER A 54 6.01 -6.44 -1.27
CA SER A 54 7.37 -6.80 -0.86
C SER A 54 7.50 -8.28 -0.45
N MET A 55 6.50 -8.83 0.26
CA MET A 55 6.52 -10.24 0.67
C MET A 55 6.36 -11.17 -0.54
N ALA A 56 5.43 -10.87 -1.44
CA ALA A 56 5.21 -11.65 -2.66
C ALA A 56 6.41 -11.59 -3.60
N TRP A 57 7.08 -10.43 -3.74
CA TRP A 57 8.33 -10.33 -4.50
C TRP A 57 9.45 -11.19 -3.91
N THR A 58 9.57 -11.22 -2.58
CA THR A 58 10.57 -12.06 -1.89
C THR A 58 10.29 -13.54 -2.07
N GLN A 59 9.00 -13.94 -2.07
CA GLN A 59 8.61 -15.33 -2.33
C GLN A 59 8.85 -15.75 -3.79
N LEU A 60 8.66 -14.85 -4.75
CA LEU A 60 8.91 -15.11 -6.17
C LEU A 60 10.40 -15.32 -6.48
N TYR A 61 11.27 -14.48 -5.93
CA TYR A 61 12.71 -14.51 -6.23
C TYR A 61 13.55 -15.27 -5.18
N GLY A 62 12.92 -15.79 -4.11
CA GLY A 62 13.56 -16.54 -3.03
C GLY A 62 14.62 -15.75 -2.22
N SER A 63 14.80 -14.46 -2.51
CA SER A 63 15.84 -13.61 -1.95
C SER A 63 15.34 -12.19 -1.73
N PHE A 64 15.91 -11.51 -0.72
CA PHE A 64 15.55 -10.13 -0.40
C PHE A 64 16.28 -9.16 -1.33
N ASP A 65 15.83 -9.15 -2.59
CA ASP A 65 16.45 -8.36 -3.65
C ASP A 65 16.03 -6.88 -3.61
N ILE A 66 16.56 -6.07 -4.52
CA ILE A 66 16.31 -4.63 -4.63
C ILE A 66 14.81 -4.32 -4.75
N GLY A 67 14.05 -5.14 -5.50
CA GLY A 67 12.60 -4.99 -5.67
C GLY A 67 11.84 -5.05 -4.34
N SER A 68 12.08 -6.07 -3.53
CA SER A 68 11.48 -6.19 -2.18
C SER A 68 11.86 -5.02 -1.28
N ARG A 69 13.14 -4.61 -1.29
CA ARG A 69 13.61 -3.46 -0.51
C ARG A 69 12.90 -2.18 -0.91
N LEU A 70 12.70 -1.94 -2.21
CA LEU A 70 12.00 -0.76 -2.70
C LEU A 70 10.57 -0.70 -2.16
N TYR A 71 9.80 -1.77 -2.33
CA TYR A 71 8.42 -1.85 -1.82
C TYR A 71 8.35 -1.72 -0.29
N PHE A 72 9.32 -2.29 0.42
CA PHE A 72 9.43 -2.16 1.87
C PHE A 72 9.66 -0.71 2.31
N PHE A 73 10.61 0.01 1.71
CA PHE A 73 10.86 1.42 2.04
C PHE A 73 9.67 2.32 1.68
N ILE A 74 8.98 2.05 0.57
CA ILE A 74 7.75 2.76 0.19
C ILE A 74 6.66 2.54 1.25
N SER A 75 6.45 1.29 1.67
CA SER A 75 5.49 0.95 2.73
C SER A 75 5.82 1.67 4.05
N LEU A 76 7.10 1.73 4.41
CA LEU A 76 7.57 2.35 5.65
C LEU A 76 7.39 3.88 5.61
N PHE A 77 7.66 4.49 4.46
CA PHE A 77 7.40 5.92 4.23
C PHE A 77 5.91 6.25 4.30
N LEU A 78 5.04 5.48 3.64
CA LEU A 78 3.58 5.64 3.71
C LEU A 78 3.05 5.46 5.14
N TYR A 79 3.58 4.47 5.88
CA TYR A 79 3.24 4.25 7.28
C TYR A 79 3.63 5.45 8.15
N PHE A 80 4.84 5.98 7.99
CA PHE A 80 5.30 7.13 8.74
C PHE A 80 4.47 8.39 8.41
N SER A 81 4.21 8.64 7.13
CA SER A 81 3.34 9.74 6.68
C SER A 81 1.94 9.64 7.29
N LEU A 82 1.43 8.43 7.47
CA LEU A 82 0.12 8.20 8.07
C LEU A 82 0.13 8.48 9.58
N VAL A 83 1.13 7.99 10.32
CA VAL A 83 1.30 8.24 11.76
C VAL A 83 1.39 9.75 12.05
N VAL A 84 2.14 10.49 11.23
CA VAL A 84 2.22 11.96 11.34
C VAL A 84 0.86 12.62 11.07
N ARG A 85 0.08 12.14 10.10
CA ARG A 85 -1.26 12.69 9.80
C ARG A 85 -2.29 12.35 10.88
N ILE A 86 -2.19 11.20 11.53
CA ILE A 86 -3.00 10.86 12.72
C ILE A 86 -2.66 11.80 13.88
N ASN A 87 -1.38 12.14 14.08
CA ASN A 87 -0.98 13.16 15.04
C ASN A 87 -1.48 14.56 14.66
N PHE A 88 -1.62 14.87 13.37
CA PHE A 88 -2.25 16.10 12.90
C PHE A 88 -3.76 16.14 13.22
N PHE A 89 -4.47 15.02 13.13
CA PHE A 89 -5.87 14.91 13.58
C PHE A 89 -6.04 14.92 15.11
N ARG A 90 -4.99 14.61 15.88
CA ARG A 90 -4.96 14.67 17.36
C ARG A 90 -4.37 15.98 17.90
N GLY A 91 -4.13 16.97 17.05
CA GLY A 91 -3.36 18.16 17.43
C GLY A 91 -3.79 19.43 16.72
N PHE A 92 -4.97 19.95 17.05
CA PHE A 92 -5.14 21.33 17.50
C PHE A 92 -6.43 21.43 18.35
N LYS A 93 -6.21 21.44 19.67
CA LYS A 93 -7.15 21.38 20.82
C LYS A 93 -7.80 20.04 21.12
#